data_AF-V4NC20-F1
#
_entry.id   AF-V4NC20-F1
#
_cell.length_a   1.000
_cell.length_b   1.000
_cell.length_c   1.000
_cell.angle_alpha   90.00
_cell.angle_beta   90.00
_cell.angle_gamma   90.00
#
_symmetry.space_group_name_H-M   'P 1'
#
loop_
_entity.id
_entity.type
_entity.pdbx_description
1 polymer ?
#
loop_
_entity_poly.entity_id
_entity_poly.type
_entity_poly.pdbx_seq_one_letter_code
_entity_poly.pdbx_strand_id
1 'polypeptide(L)'
;MIRGAIDNVHPDKIGGWIYSEQGSLKGKRVLAFVAGQCVGAGEVGLFRQDLADAGMDEGFVGFNFDISLPNRDALPSVIVSLENSDLFLKQGNSVVVDAVAAYGASAPSGSADAPAAGHSPASIDWMLSTGWLSKADADFLKYVASVGFFTRSLRRGKTEIIPAEAEAERLFSIYSTRATKVTTRTINLSELAAKRGELLAELEVPFVAISSASGIVRVAEGSNQADYARGSENLAELPANKCSLDMLIFLDLRTEFVCEGGRAARLFVVSAA
;
A
#
# COMPACT_ATOMS: atom_id res chain seq x y z
N MET A 1 8.45 16.56 30.69
CA MET A 1 9.20 16.50 29.41
C MET A 1 8.26 15.99 28.32
N ILE A 2 8.34 16.53 27.09
CA ILE A 2 7.60 15.98 25.93
C ILE A 2 8.50 14.98 25.20
N ARG A 3 7.95 13.81 24.87
CA ARG A 3 8.59 12.72 24.14
C ARG A 3 7.71 12.36 22.95
N GLY A 4 8.28 11.76 21.92
CA GLY A 4 7.51 11.32 20.77
C GLY A 4 8.41 10.78 19.67
N ALA A 5 7.78 10.10 18.72
CA ALA A 5 8.45 9.66 17.51
C ALA A 5 7.51 9.77 16.32
N ILE A 6 8.09 10.03 15.16
CA ILE A 6 7.43 9.81 13.87
C ILE A 6 7.78 8.37 13.51
N ASP A 7 6.78 7.50 13.47
CA ASP A 7 6.99 6.09 13.19
C ASP A 7 6.92 5.83 11.69
N ASN A 8 6.01 6.51 10.97
CA ASN A 8 5.75 6.26 9.56
C ASN A 8 5.50 7.56 8.79
N VAL A 9 6.07 7.66 7.59
CA VAL A 9 5.84 8.75 6.64
C VAL A 9 5.55 8.15 5.26
N HIS A 10 4.36 8.43 4.74
CA HIS A 10 3.88 8.06 3.40
C HIS A 10 3.60 9.36 2.61
N PRO A 11 3.63 9.37 1.27
CA PRO A 11 3.35 10.58 0.48
C PRO A 11 2.02 11.29 0.80
N ASP A 12 1.03 10.53 1.29
CA ASP A 12 -0.31 11.02 1.62
C ASP A 12 -0.59 11.06 3.12
N LYS A 13 0.27 10.47 3.96
CA LYS A 13 -0.06 10.28 5.38
C LYS A 13 1.16 10.26 6.28
N ILE A 14 1.00 10.74 7.52
CA ILE A 14 2.01 10.61 8.57
C ILE A 14 1.41 10.01 9.83
N GLY A 15 2.19 9.16 10.49
CA GLY A 15 1.81 8.51 11.74
C GLY A 15 2.95 8.51 12.76
N GLY A 16 2.57 8.62 14.02
CA GLY A 16 3.52 8.62 15.13
C GLY A 16 2.82 8.76 16.47
N TRP A 17 3.59 9.19 17.48
CA TRP A 17 3.07 9.44 18.82
C TRP A 17 3.77 10.61 19.48
N ILE A 18 3.06 11.27 20.39
CA ILE A 18 3.57 12.37 21.20
C ILE A 18 2.97 12.28 22.60
N TYR A 19 3.83 12.38 23.61
CA TYR A 19 3.51 12.22 25.02
C TYR A 19 4.11 13.37 25.82
N SER A 20 3.39 13.85 26.84
CA SER A 20 3.89 14.85 27.79
C SER A 20 3.67 14.37 29.22
N GLU A 21 4.71 14.44 30.04
CA GLU A 21 4.60 14.20 31.49
C GLU A 21 3.80 15.29 32.22
N GLN A 22 3.55 16.43 31.59
CA GLN A 22 2.88 17.59 32.21
C GLN A 22 1.36 17.53 32.09
N GLY A 23 0.81 16.58 31.33
CA GLY A 23 -0.62 16.39 31.15
C GLY A 23 -0.95 15.71 29.83
N SER A 24 -2.19 15.22 29.72
CA SER A 24 -2.65 14.51 28.51
C SER A 24 -2.67 15.45 27.29
N LEU A 25 -2.15 14.93 26.18
CA LEU A 25 -2.18 15.59 24.88
C LEU A 25 -3.38 15.16 24.02
N LYS A 26 -4.27 14.29 24.54
CA LYS A 26 -5.47 13.84 23.84
C LYS A 26 -6.33 15.02 23.41
N GLY A 27 -6.74 15.05 22.14
CA GLY A 27 -7.49 16.12 21.50
C GLY A 27 -6.65 17.36 21.14
N LYS A 28 -5.34 17.37 21.41
CA LYS A 28 -4.45 18.43 20.94
C LYS A 28 -4.06 18.21 19.49
N ARG A 29 -3.87 19.30 18.76
CA ARG A 29 -3.54 19.27 17.34
C ARG A 29 -2.03 19.26 17.14
N VAL A 30 -1.58 18.43 16.21
CA VAL A 30 -0.22 18.37 15.69
C VAL A 30 -0.20 18.80 14.23
N LEU A 31 0.90 19.43 13.81
CA LEU A 31 1.10 20.02 12.49
C LEU A 31 2.33 19.37 11.85
N ALA A 32 2.23 18.96 10.59
CA ALA A 32 3.37 18.45 9.82
C ALA A 32 3.94 19.54 8.92
N PHE A 33 5.27 19.67 8.91
CA PHE A 33 6.00 20.65 8.12
C PHE A 33 7.07 20.01 7.26
N VAL A 34 7.25 20.55 6.06
CA VAL A 34 8.32 20.23 5.11
C VAL A 34 8.93 21.53 4.63
N ALA A 35 10.25 21.68 4.79
CA ALA A 35 10.98 22.91 4.40
C ALA A 35 10.33 24.21 4.92
N GLY A 36 9.71 24.16 6.12
CA GLY A 36 9.01 25.29 6.74
C GLY A 36 7.56 25.51 6.29
N GLN A 37 7.06 24.74 5.33
CA GLN A 37 5.66 24.79 4.88
C GLN A 37 4.82 23.73 5.59
N CYS A 38 3.67 24.12 6.14
CA CYS A 38 2.71 23.17 6.72
C CYS A 38 2.09 22.33 5.60
N VAL A 39 2.23 21.01 5.70
CA VAL A 39 1.74 20.02 4.71
C VAL A 39 0.54 19.23 5.23
N GLY A 40 0.19 19.34 6.51
CA GLY A 40 -0.98 18.68 7.08
C GLY A 40 -1.11 18.90 8.57
N ALA A 41 -2.24 18.48 9.13
CA ALA A 41 -2.51 18.58 10.56
C ALA A 41 -3.48 17.48 11.01
N GLY A 42 -3.36 17.06 12.27
CA GLY A 42 -4.23 16.05 12.87
C GLY A 42 -4.29 16.16 14.38
N GLU A 43 -5.15 15.36 15.00
CA GLU A 43 -5.29 15.32 16.45
C GLU A 43 -4.53 14.14 17.06
N VAL A 44 -4.04 14.34 18.27
CA VAL A 44 -3.48 13.30 19.12
C VAL A 44 -4.63 12.63 19.87
N GLY A 45 -4.62 11.31 19.94
CA GLY A 45 -5.69 10.57 20.61
C GLY A 45 -5.94 9.19 20.04
N LEU A 46 -5.07 8.70 19.14
CA LEU A 46 -5.09 7.31 18.72
C LEU A 46 -4.55 6.43 19.86
N PHE A 47 -5.29 5.37 20.20
CA PHE A 47 -4.87 4.42 21.22
C PHE A 47 -3.73 3.52 20.73
N ARG A 48 -2.74 3.33 21.59
CA ARG A 48 -1.57 2.48 21.38
C ARG A 48 -1.32 1.60 22.59
N GLN A 49 -1.52 0.30 22.41
CA GLN A 49 -1.36 -0.70 23.46
C GLN A 49 0.09 -0.76 23.98
N ASP A 50 1.05 -0.73 23.06
CA ASP A 50 2.48 -0.77 23.40
C ASP A 50 2.93 0.42 24.26
N LEU A 51 2.33 1.60 24.02
CA LEU A 51 2.60 2.81 24.81
C LEU A 51 1.81 2.83 26.13
N ALA A 52 0.59 2.26 26.14
CA ALA A 52 -0.17 2.05 27.37
C ALA A 52 0.59 1.11 28.32
N ASP A 53 1.11 -0.01 27.80
CA ASP A 53 1.90 -0.98 28.55
C ASP A 53 3.21 -0.37 29.08
N ALA A 54 3.77 0.62 28.36
CA ALA A 54 4.91 1.42 28.79
C ALA A 54 4.57 2.54 29.79
N GLY A 55 3.30 2.68 30.19
CA GLY A 55 2.82 3.70 31.14
C GLY A 55 2.78 5.12 30.57
N MET A 56 2.74 5.28 29.23
CA MET A 56 2.65 6.59 28.57
C MET A 56 1.19 6.98 28.36
N ASP A 57 0.64 7.72 29.34
CA ASP A 57 -0.79 8.03 29.41
C ASP A 57 -1.64 6.73 29.42
N GLU A 58 -2.96 6.82 29.26
CA GLU A 58 -3.84 5.66 29.01
C GLU A 58 -3.67 5.10 27.57
N GLY A 59 -2.50 5.27 26.94
CA GLY A 59 -2.21 4.85 25.57
C GLY A 59 -2.75 5.78 24.46
N PHE A 60 -3.50 6.83 24.78
CA PHE A 60 -4.09 7.75 23.79
C PHE A 60 -3.12 8.86 23.33
N VAL A 61 -1.92 8.46 22.92
CA VAL A 61 -0.81 9.36 22.57
C VAL A 61 -0.43 9.30 21.09
N GLY A 62 -1.10 8.45 20.30
CA GLY A 62 -0.85 8.33 18.87
C GLY A 62 -1.51 9.44 18.06
N PHE A 63 -0.94 9.74 16.89
CA PHE A 63 -1.55 10.57 15.85
C PHE A 63 -1.41 9.89 14.49
N ASN A 64 -2.39 10.13 13.61
CA ASN A 64 -2.38 9.66 12.22
C ASN A 64 -3.23 10.59 11.37
N PHE A 65 -2.65 11.29 10.40
CA PHE A 65 -3.38 12.27 9.59
C PHE A 65 -2.80 12.44 8.20
N ASP A 66 -3.65 12.93 7.30
CA ASP A 66 -3.33 13.13 5.89
C ASP A 66 -2.38 14.32 5.71
N ILE A 67 -1.44 14.18 4.78
CA ILE A 67 -0.50 15.24 4.39
C ILE A 67 -0.52 15.41 2.87
N SER A 68 -0.14 16.60 2.42
CA SER A 68 0.01 16.93 1.00
C SER A 68 1.42 17.43 0.75
N LEU A 69 2.25 16.58 0.14
CA LEU A 69 3.64 16.92 -0.18
C LEU A 69 3.73 17.68 -1.52
N PRO A 70 4.60 18.70 -1.62
CA PRO A 70 4.83 19.43 -2.88
C PRO A 70 5.52 18.56 -3.93
N ASN A 71 6.29 17.56 -3.52
CA ASN A 71 6.86 16.54 -4.39
C ASN A 71 6.68 15.15 -3.75
N ARG A 72 6.00 14.25 -4.46
CA ARG A 72 5.72 12.88 -4.00
C ARG A 72 6.89 11.92 -4.26
N ASP A 73 7.79 12.27 -5.18
CA ASP A 73 8.88 11.40 -5.65
C ASP A 73 10.11 11.41 -4.72
N ALA A 74 10.22 12.43 -3.85
CA ALA A 74 11.27 12.53 -2.85
C ALA A 74 10.62 12.84 -1.51
N LEU A 75 10.48 11.84 -0.63
CA LEU A 75 9.94 12.02 0.71
C LEU A 75 10.90 12.91 1.52
N PRO A 76 10.58 14.19 1.73
CA PRO A 76 11.46 15.11 2.42
C PRO A 76 11.37 14.86 3.93
N SER A 77 12.37 15.29 4.69
CA SER A 77 12.33 15.21 6.15
C SER A 77 11.10 15.96 6.68
N VAL A 78 10.19 15.24 7.35
CA VAL A 78 8.99 15.83 7.95
C VAL A 78 9.27 16.20 9.40
N ILE A 79 8.82 17.38 9.79
CA ILE A 79 8.85 17.85 11.17
C ILE A 79 7.41 17.89 11.67
N VAL A 80 7.13 17.27 12.83
CA VAL A 80 5.80 17.35 13.46
C VAL A 80 5.89 18.26 14.67
N SER A 81 5.09 19.33 14.76
CA SER A 81 5.01 20.20 15.94
C SER A 81 3.65 20.10 16.60
N LEU A 82 3.60 20.38 17.91
CA LEU A 82 2.32 20.58 18.60
C LEU A 82 1.83 22.00 18.31
N GLU A 83 0.54 22.17 18.00
CA GLU A 83 -0.04 23.48 17.72
C GLU A 83 0.09 24.40 18.95
N ASN A 84 0.50 25.65 18.72
CA ASN A 84 0.81 26.64 19.76
C ASN A 84 1.96 26.25 20.71
N SER A 85 2.90 25.41 20.23
CA SER A 85 4.12 25.07 20.94
C SER A 85 5.33 25.27 20.04
N ASP A 86 6.45 25.73 20.64
CA ASP A 86 7.75 25.77 19.98
C ASP A 86 8.42 24.38 19.92
N LEU A 87 7.71 23.34 20.36
CA LEU A 87 8.22 21.98 20.41
C LEU A 87 7.90 21.24 19.12
N PHE A 88 8.95 20.63 18.57
CA PHE A 88 8.87 19.86 17.34
C PHE A 88 9.56 18.50 17.50
N LEU A 89 8.90 17.46 17.01
CA LEU A 89 9.46 16.16 16.71
C LEU A 89 10.15 16.29 15.36
N LYS A 90 11.48 16.23 15.38
CA LYS A 90 12.22 15.96 14.14
C LYS A 90 12.06 14.49 13.80
N GLN A 91 11.90 14.19 12.53
CA GLN A 91 12.17 12.85 12.02
C GLN A 91 13.64 12.51 12.37
N GLY A 92 13.84 11.70 13.41
CA GLY A 92 15.17 11.25 13.86
C GLY A 92 15.66 10.08 13.02
N ASN A 93 16.19 9.02 13.65
CA ASN A 93 16.38 7.69 13.03
C ASN A 93 15.05 7.01 12.62
N SER A 94 13.97 7.77 12.52
CA SER A 94 12.71 7.43 11.87
C SER A 94 13.01 7.07 10.42
N VAL A 95 13.13 5.77 10.17
CA VAL A 95 13.27 5.20 8.83
C VAL A 95 12.06 5.67 8.02
N VAL A 96 12.28 6.17 6.81
CA VAL A 96 11.22 6.18 5.79
C VAL A 96 10.87 4.72 5.63
N VAL A 97 9.78 4.29 6.28
CA VAL A 97 9.47 2.87 6.38
C VAL A 97 9.09 2.41 4.96
N ASP A 98 10.07 1.86 4.23
CA ASP A 98 9.83 0.57 3.59
C ASP A 98 9.36 -0.33 4.75
N ALA A 99 8.04 -0.56 4.87
CA ALA A 99 7.36 -1.25 5.99
C ALA A 99 7.97 -2.62 6.36
N VAL A 100 8.93 -3.07 5.58
CA VAL A 100 9.68 -4.32 5.68
C VAL A 100 10.68 -4.33 6.85
N ALA A 101 11.26 -3.20 7.28
CA ALA A 101 12.39 -3.25 8.21
C ALA A 101 12.03 -3.16 9.71
N ALA A 102 10.91 -2.52 10.09
CA ALA A 102 10.70 -2.10 11.48
C ALA A 102 10.00 -3.13 12.40
N TYR A 103 9.47 -4.23 11.87
CA TYR A 103 8.88 -5.34 12.68
C TYR A 103 9.70 -6.64 12.63
N GLY A 104 10.89 -6.62 12.01
CA GLY A 104 11.72 -7.80 11.74
C GLY A 104 12.90 -8.04 12.69
N ALA A 105 12.96 -7.41 13.87
CA ALA A 105 14.02 -7.72 14.83
C ALA A 105 13.73 -9.05 15.56
N SER A 106 13.76 -10.18 14.82
CA SER A 106 14.24 -11.52 15.19
C SER A 106 13.80 -12.59 14.18
N ALA A 107 14.60 -12.88 13.15
CA ALA A 107 14.87 -14.26 12.67
C ALA A 107 15.97 -14.27 11.58
N PRO A 108 16.95 -15.19 11.65
CA PRO A 108 18.05 -15.27 10.69
C PRO A 108 17.66 -16.05 9.42
N SER A 109 18.14 -15.51 8.29
CA SER A 109 18.54 -16.15 7.02
C SER A 109 17.90 -17.48 6.57
N GLY A 110 17.20 -17.42 5.43
CA GLY A 110 17.16 -18.52 4.46
C GLY A 110 15.78 -18.99 4.00
N SER A 111 15.03 -18.19 3.25
CA SER A 111 14.06 -18.69 2.26
C SER A 111 13.64 -17.56 1.33
N ALA A 112 13.54 -17.85 0.03
CA ALA A 112 13.15 -16.90 -1.01
C ALA A 112 11.62 -16.65 -1.08
N ASP A 113 10.88 -16.97 -0.01
CA ASP A 113 9.41 -17.02 -0.02
C ASP A 113 8.74 -16.37 1.22
N ALA A 114 9.44 -15.48 1.94
CA ALA A 114 8.79 -14.71 3.00
C ALA A 114 7.93 -13.58 2.38
N PRO A 115 6.63 -13.43 2.74
CA PRO A 115 5.87 -12.25 2.34
C PRO A 115 6.60 -11.02 2.87
N ALA A 116 6.81 -10.03 1.99
CA ALA A 116 7.47 -8.78 2.35
C ALA A 116 6.84 -8.24 3.64
N ALA A 117 7.67 -8.00 4.65
CA ALA A 117 7.20 -7.52 5.95
C ALA A 117 6.34 -6.26 5.74
N GLY A 118 5.10 -6.29 6.24
CA GLY A 118 4.06 -5.29 5.92
C GLY A 118 2.77 -5.87 5.33
N HIS A 119 2.81 -7.07 4.73
CA HIS A 119 1.62 -7.74 4.16
C HIS A 119 1.03 -8.83 5.04
N SER A 120 1.45 -8.92 6.31
CA SER A 120 0.84 -9.89 7.23
C SER A 120 -0.61 -9.50 7.54
N PRO A 121 -1.55 -10.46 7.69
CA PRO A 121 -2.93 -10.16 8.04
C PRO A 121 -3.07 -9.29 9.30
N ALA A 122 -2.26 -9.57 10.33
CA ALA A 122 -2.24 -8.82 11.58
C ALA A 122 -1.79 -7.36 11.38
N SER A 123 -0.77 -7.14 10.54
CA SER A 123 -0.32 -5.79 10.20
C SER A 123 -1.41 -5.02 9.47
N ILE A 124 -2.06 -5.63 8.47
CA ILE A 124 -3.14 -5.00 7.70
C ILE A 124 -4.33 -4.66 8.60
N ASP A 125 -4.72 -5.56 9.50
CA ASP A 125 -5.82 -5.33 10.45
C ASP A 125 -5.52 -4.18 11.42
N TRP A 126 -4.27 -4.07 11.87
CA TRP A 126 -3.81 -2.94 12.66
C TRP A 126 -3.83 -1.62 11.86
N MET A 127 -3.34 -1.63 10.62
CA MET A 127 -3.37 -0.46 9.74
C MET A 127 -4.81 0.00 9.45
N LEU A 128 -5.74 -0.94 9.28
CA LEU A 128 -7.15 -0.64 9.08
C LEU A 128 -7.79 -0.06 10.35
N SER A 129 -7.54 -0.66 11.53
CA SER A 129 -8.15 -0.22 12.79
C SER A 129 -7.63 1.15 13.25
N THR A 130 -6.39 1.50 12.89
CA THR A 130 -5.78 2.81 13.15
C THR A 130 -6.08 3.85 12.06
N GLY A 131 -6.92 3.48 11.08
CA GLY A 131 -7.33 4.33 9.96
C GLY A 131 -6.22 4.62 8.95
N TRP A 132 -5.06 3.95 9.03
CA TRP A 132 -3.95 4.12 8.09
C TRP A 132 -4.31 3.60 6.69
N LEU A 133 -5.07 2.52 6.60
CA LEU A 133 -5.67 2.04 5.36
C LEU A 133 -7.17 2.30 5.36
N SER A 134 -7.71 2.65 4.18
CA SER A 134 -9.13 2.50 3.97
C SER A 134 -9.50 1.02 3.92
N LYS A 135 -10.78 0.69 4.17
CA LYS A 135 -11.26 -0.69 4.02
C LYS A 135 -10.92 -1.27 2.64
N ALA A 136 -11.05 -0.47 1.58
CA ALA A 136 -10.80 -0.93 0.24
C ALA A 136 -9.30 -1.19 -0.05
N ASP A 137 -8.40 -0.46 0.61
CA ASP A 137 -6.96 -0.68 0.48
C ASP A 137 -6.50 -1.90 1.30
N ALA A 138 -7.09 -2.09 2.48
CA ALA A 138 -6.88 -3.30 3.28
C ALA A 138 -7.39 -4.55 2.54
N ASP A 139 -8.57 -4.46 1.91
CA ASP A 139 -9.09 -5.52 1.05
C ASP A 139 -8.12 -5.80 -0.11
N PHE A 140 -7.67 -4.77 -0.84
CA PHE A 140 -6.68 -4.92 -1.90
C PHE A 140 -5.45 -5.72 -1.47
N LEU A 141 -4.80 -5.33 -0.36
CA LEU A 141 -3.61 -6.01 0.14
C LEU A 141 -3.89 -7.49 0.48
N LYS A 142 -5.02 -7.76 1.14
CA LYS A 142 -5.41 -9.13 1.51
C LYS A 142 -5.70 -10.00 0.29
N TYR A 143 -6.45 -9.47 -0.69
CA TYR A 143 -6.83 -10.22 -1.88
C TYR A 143 -5.63 -10.50 -2.79
N VAL A 144 -4.75 -9.52 -3.02
CA VAL A 144 -3.54 -9.77 -3.82
C VAL A 144 -2.65 -10.80 -3.14
N ALA A 145 -2.49 -10.74 -1.82
CA ALA A 145 -1.66 -11.71 -1.10
C ALA A 145 -2.26 -13.14 -1.09
N SER A 146 -3.57 -13.27 -0.88
CA SER A 146 -4.22 -14.59 -0.70
C SER A 146 -4.75 -15.21 -1.98
N VAL A 147 -5.33 -14.40 -2.86
CA VAL A 147 -6.03 -14.83 -4.09
C VAL A 147 -5.14 -14.64 -5.33
N GLY A 148 -4.20 -13.70 -5.30
CA GLY A 148 -3.37 -13.35 -6.45
C GLY A 148 -4.10 -12.47 -7.48
N PHE A 149 -5.29 -11.98 -7.15
CA PHE A 149 -6.14 -11.22 -8.05
C PHE A 149 -7.00 -10.21 -7.28
N PHE A 150 -7.19 -9.03 -7.86
CA PHE A 150 -8.08 -8.00 -7.31
C PHE A 150 -8.65 -7.12 -8.42
N THR A 151 -9.90 -6.68 -8.26
CA THR A 151 -10.53 -5.73 -9.19
C THR A 151 -10.88 -4.43 -8.49
N ARG A 152 -10.67 -3.32 -9.20
CA ARG A 152 -10.91 -1.97 -8.71
C ARG A 152 -11.77 -1.20 -9.71
N SER A 153 -12.93 -0.74 -9.27
CA SER A 153 -13.72 0.23 -10.04
C SER A 153 -12.98 1.55 -10.08
N LEU A 154 -12.86 2.11 -11.29
CA LEU A 154 -12.33 3.46 -11.52
C LEU A 154 -13.42 4.52 -11.46
N ARG A 155 -14.70 4.13 -11.33
CA ARG A 155 -15.79 5.09 -11.13
C ARG A 155 -15.99 5.42 -9.66
N ARG A 156 -16.05 6.72 -9.36
CA ARG A 156 -16.46 7.28 -8.06
C ARG A 156 -17.79 8.02 -8.24
N GLY A 157 -18.85 7.50 -7.63
CA GLY A 157 -20.20 8.04 -7.84
C GLY A 157 -20.65 7.92 -9.30
N LYS A 158 -21.39 8.93 -9.80
CA LYS A 158 -22.03 8.87 -11.14
C LYS A 158 -21.18 9.41 -12.29
N THR A 159 -20.25 10.32 -12.03
CA THR A 159 -19.60 11.12 -13.07
C THR A 159 -18.08 11.15 -12.99
N GLU A 160 -17.49 10.81 -11.84
CA GLU A 160 -16.05 10.89 -11.66
C GLU A 160 -15.41 9.57 -12.08
N ILE A 161 -14.47 9.65 -13.02
CA ILE A 161 -13.64 8.53 -13.47
C ILE A 161 -12.21 8.84 -13.04
N ILE A 162 -11.67 7.96 -12.21
CA ILE A 162 -10.29 7.99 -11.75
C ILE A 162 -9.40 7.51 -12.90
N PRO A 163 -8.36 8.25 -13.29
CA PRO A 163 -7.41 7.78 -14.29
C PRO A 163 -6.77 6.45 -13.87
N ALA A 164 -6.82 5.44 -14.74
CA ALA A 164 -6.33 4.09 -14.44
C ALA A 164 -4.86 4.06 -13.99
N GLU A 165 -4.02 4.92 -14.59
CA GLU A 165 -2.60 5.04 -14.25
C GLU A 165 -2.40 5.60 -12.83
N ALA A 166 -3.12 6.67 -12.46
CA ALA A 166 -3.04 7.26 -11.14
C ALA A 166 -3.52 6.29 -10.04
N GLU A 167 -4.60 5.53 -10.29
CA GLU A 167 -5.05 4.50 -9.34
C GLU A 167 -4.08 3.31 -9.27
N ALA A 168 -3.47 2.94 -10.40
CA ALA A 168 -2.41 1.93 -10.41
C ALA A 168 -1.22 2.37 -9.55
N GLU A 169 -0.67 3.57 -9.79
CA GLU A 169 0.43 4.13 -9.00
C GLU A 169 0.11 4.17 -7.50
N ARG A 170 -1.11 4.58 -7.13
CA ARG A 170 -1.54 4.64 -5.74
C ARG A 170 -1.55 3.25 -5.09
N LEU A 171 -2.11 2.24 -5.76
CA LEU A 171 -2.19 0.88 -5.23
C LEU A 171 -0.84 0.16 -5.22
N PHE A 172 0.01 0.37 -6.24
CA PHE A 172 1.40 -0.07 -6.20
C PHE A 172 2.16 0.60 -5.05
N SER A 173 1.91 1.89 -4.78
CA SER A 173 2.57 2.59 -3.67
C SER A 173 2.12 2.04 -2.32
N ILE A 174 0.84 1.69 -2.19
CA ILE A 174 0.31 1.02 -0.98
C ILE A 174 0.93 -0.35 -0.81
N TYR A 175 1.03 -1.13 -1.89
CA TYR A 175 1.65 -2.45 -1.84
C TYR A 175 3.13 -2.36 -1.45
N SER A 176 3.92 -1.54 -2.15
CA SER A 176 5.35 -1.39 -1.89
C SER A 176 5.66 -0.52 -0.68
N THR A 177 4.64 0.09 -0.06
CA THR A 177 4.76 1.04 1.06
C THR A 177 5.65 2.26 0.80
N ARG A 178 5.92 2.55 -0.48
CA ARG A 178 6.79 3.63 -0.95
C ARG A 178 6.18 4.28 -2.19
N ALA A 179 6.59 5.51 -2.51
CA ALA A 179 6.17 6.13 -3.76
C ALA A 179 6.64 5.29 -4.95
N THR A 180 5.69 4.79 -5.75
CA THR A 180 5.99 4.03 -6.97
C THR A 180 5.52 4.79 -8.19
N LYS A 181 6.37 4.86 -9.21
CA LYS A 181 5.98 5.32 -10.53
C LYS A 181 5.71 4.12 -11.43
N VAL A 182 4.58 4.11 -12.12
CA VAL A 182 4.29 3.03 -13.06
C VAL A 182 4.78 3.38 -14.45
N THR A 183 5.19 2.36 -15.18
CA THR A 183 5.41 2.45 -16.63
C THR A 183 4.21 1.81 -17.33
N THR A 184 3.64 2.52 -18.30
CA THR A 184 2.56 1.98 -19.14
C THR A 184 3.14 1.25 -20.34
N ARG A 185 2.75 -0.01 -20.53
CA ARG A 185 3.05 -0.83 -21.71
C ARG A 185 1.75 -1.19 -22.43
N THR A 186 1.83 -1.38 -23.74
CA THR A 186 0.70 -1.88 -24.53
C THR A 186 0.95 -3.35 -24.87
N ILE A 187 -0.05 -4.20 -24.62
CA ILE A 187 0.03 -5.63 -24.92
C ILE A 187 -1.30 -6.12 -25.51
N ASN A 188 -1.26 -7.14 -26.34
CA ASN A 188 -2.45 -7.93 -26.64
C ASN A 188 -2.74 -8.82 -25.43
N LEU A 189 -3.92 -8.71 -24.81
CA LEU A 189 -4.22 -9.35 -23.53
C LEU A 189 -4.04 -10.87 -23.61
N SER A 190 -4.39 -11.49 -24.74
CA SER A 190 -4.17 -12.91 -25.02
C SER A 190 -2.70 -13.37 -24.99
N GLU A 191 -1.74 -12.46 -25.16
CA GLU A 191 -0.30 -12.75 -25.12
C GLU A 191 0.28 -12.64 -23.69
N LEU A 192 -0.48 -12.10 -22.73
CA LEU A 192 0.02 -11.83 -21.38
C LEU A 192 0.54 -13.09 -20.68
N ALA A 193 -0.19 -14.20 -20.80
CA ALA A 193 0.21 -15.47 -20.20
C ALA A 193 1.55 -15.99 -20.77
N ALA A 194 1.78 -15.80 -22.08
CA ALA A 194 3.02 -16.21 -22.73
C ALA A 194 4.22 -15.33 -22.34
N LYS A 195 3.99 -14.03 -22.06
CA LYS A 195 5.04 -13.09 -21.62
C LYS A 195 5.31 -13.10 -20.12
N ARG A 196 4.62 -13.96 -19.35
CA ARG A 196 4.72 -14.02 -17.88
C ARG A 196 6.16 -14.11 -17.37
N GLY A 197 6.98 -15.00 -17.95
CA GLY A 197 8.35 -15.22 -17.50
C GLY A 197 9.27 -14.01 -17.73
N GLU A 198 9.13 -13.36 -18.89
CA GLU A 198 9.83 -12.10 -19.22
C GLU A 198 9.44 -11.00 -18.25
N LEU A 199 8.13 -10.80 -18.02
CA LEU A 199 7.64 -9.80 -17.09
C LEU A 199 8.16 -10.06 -15.67
N LEU A 200 8.00 -11.28 -15.13
CA LEU A 200 8.47 -11.59 -13.78
C LEU A 200 9.99 -11.32 -13.57
N ALA A 201 10.80 -11.40 -14.62
CA ALA A 201 12.23 -11.11 -14.54
C ALA A 201 12.56 -9.60 -14.53
N GLU A 202 11.67 -8.75 -15.07
CA GLU A 202 11.87 -7.31 -15.20
C GLU A 202 11.21 -6.48 -14.09
N LEU A 203 10.18 -7.03 -13.46
CA LEU A 203 9.35 -6.29 -12.51
C LEU A 203 9.95 -6.29 -11.10
N GLU A 204 9.81 -5.16 -10.43
CA GLU A 204 10.16 -5.03 -9.00
C GLU A 204 9.18 -5.82 -8.12
N VAL A 205 7.92 -5.86 -8.52
CA VAL A 205 6.85 -6.59 -7.82
C VAL A 205 6.20 -7.62 -8.76
N PRO A 206 5.74 -8.77 -8.25
CA PRO A 206 5.32 -9.89 -9.10
C PRO A 206 3.93 -9.72 -9.72
N PHE A 207 3.34 -8.53 -9.70
CA PHE A 207 1.99 -8.29 -10.21
C PHE A 207 1.92 -7.07 -11.12
N VAL A 208 0.88 -7.07 -11.95
CA VAL A 208 0.61 -6.06 -12.97
C VAL A 208 -0.79 -5.50 -12.78
N ALA A 209 -1.01 -4.24 -13.19
CA ALA A 209 -2.35 -3.69 -13.30
C ALA A 209 -2.76 -3.60 -14.78
N ILE A 210 -3.97 -4.04 -15.10
CA ILE A 210 -4.47 -4.18 -16.47
C ILE A 210 -5.70 -3.28 -16.63
N SER A 211 -5.67 -2.43 -17.66
CA SER A 211 -6.84 -1.69 -18.13
C SER A 211 -7.05 -1.96 -19.62
N SER A 212 -8.23 -2.44 -19.99
CA SER A 212 -8.56 -2.78 -21.37
C SER A 212 -10.02 -2.51 -21.65
N ALA A 213 -10.33 -2.04 -22.86
CA ALA A 213 -11.71 -1.83 -23.28
C ALA A 213 -12.50 -3.13 -23.50
N SER A 214 -11.80 -4.26 -23.67
CA SER A 214 -12.40 -5.57 -23.89
C SER A 214 -11.46 -6.70 -23.49
N GLY A 215 -11.98 -7.92 -23.45
CA GLY A 215 -11.23 -9.11 -23.08
C GLY A 215 -11.69 -9.70 -21.76
N ILE A 216 -11.14 -10.87 -21.46
CA ILE A 216 -11.49 -11.65 -20.27
C ILE A 216 -10.20 -12.11 -19.61
N VAL A 217 -10.16 -12.03 -18.28
CA VAL A 217 -9.14 -12.64 -17.44
C VAL A 217 -9.82 -13.69 -16.57
N ARG A 218 -9.33 -14.91 -16.60
CA ARG A 218 -9.72 -16.00 -15.69
C ARG A 218 -8.53 -16.35 -14.84
N VAL A 219 -8.75 -16.54 -13.55
CA VAL A 219 -7.68 -16.74 -12.58
C VAL A 219 -8.06 -17.90 -11.67
N ALA A 220 -7.13 -18.84 -11.49
CA ALA A 220 -7.22 -19.86 -10.46
C ALA A 220 -6.87 -19.21 -9.12
N GLU A 221 -7.90 -18.86 -8.35
CA GLU A 221 -7.76 -18.13 -7.10
C GLU A 221 -6.86 -18.88 -6.09
N GLY A 222 -5.86 -18.19 -5.53
CA GLY A 222 -4.94 -18.77 -4.55
C GLY A 222 -3.84 -19.66 -5.14
N SER A 223 -3.75 -19.78 -6.46
CA SER A 223 -2.66 -20.52 -7.12
C SER A 223 -1.29 -19.83 -7.07
N ASN A 224 -1.22 -18.65 -6.47
CA ASN A 224 0.04 -17.97 -6.14
C ASN A 224 0.70 -18.52 -4.86
N GLN A 225 -0.01 -19.35 -4.07
CA GLN A 225 0.53 -19.97 -2.86
C GLN A 225 1.46 -21.15 -3.20
N ALA A 226 2.50 -21.35 -2.38
CA ALA A 226 3.51 -22.40 -2.60
C ALA A 226 2.92 -23.82 -2.62
N ASP A 227 1.84 -24.05 -1.88
CA ASP A 227 1.20 -25.36 -1.72
C ASP A 227 0.24 -25.72 -2.87
N TYR A 228 0.06 -24.84 -3.85
CA TYR A 228 -0.86 -25.07 -4.97
C TYR A 228 -0.25 -26.01 -6.02
N ALA A 229 -0.98 -27.08 -6.35
CA ALA A 229 -0.62 -28.01 -7.42
C ALA A 229 -0.96 -27.41 -8.79
N ARG A 230 0.05 -26.85 -9.49
CA ARG A 230 -0.10 -26.27 -10.82
C ARG A 230 -0.71 -27.24 -11.84
N GLY A 231 -1.59 -26.73 -12.70
CA GLY A 231 -2.29 -27.50 -13.74
C GLY A 231 -3.43 -28.39 -13.22
N SER A 232 -3.85 -28.22 -11.96
CA SER A 232 -4.97 -28.96 -11.37
C SER A 232 -6.34 -28.46 -11.84
N GLU A 233 -6.43 -27.23 -12.36
CA GLU A 233 -7.68 -26.60 -12.78
C GLU A 233 -7.79 -26.42 -14.30
N ASN A 234 -9.00 -26.61 -14.83
CA ASN A 234 -9.33 -26.23 -16.19
C ASN A 234 -9.64 -24.72 -16.25
N LEU A 235 -8.62 -23.92 -16.58
CA LEU A 235 -8.72 -22.44 -16.58
C LEU A 235 -9.84 -21.89 -17.48
N ALA A 236 -10.29 -22.63 -18.50
CA ALA A 236 -11.36 -22.19 -19.39
C ALA A 236 -12.75 -22.18 -18.73
N GLU A 237 -12.96 -23.01 -17.70
CA GLU A 237 -14.22 -23.16 -16.98
C GLU A 237 -14.34 -22.21 -15.77
N LEU A 238 -13.24 -21.52 -15.42
CA LEU A 238 -13.21 -20.59 -14.30
C LEU A 238 -14.06 -19.32 -14.57
N PRO A 239 -14.51 -18.64 -13.50
CA PRO A 239 -15.24 -17.38 -13.61
C PRO A 239 -14.51 -16.34 -14.47
N ALA A 240 -15.24 -15.79 -15.44
CA ALA A 240 -14.71 -14.82 -16.39
C ALA A 240 -14.78 -13.38 -15.83
N ASN A 241 -13.61 -12.77 -15.59
CA ASN A 241 -13.51 -11.35 -15.24
C ASN A 241 -13.41 -10.51 -16.52
N LYS A 242 -14.49 -9.80 -16.87
CA LYS A 242 -14.54 -8.97 -18.08
C LYS A 242 -13.76 -7.68 -17.87
N CYS A 243 -12.87 -7.37 -18.81
CA CYS A 243 -12.19 -6.09 -18.83
C CYS A 243 -13.12 -4.97 -19.31
N SER A 244 -12.97 -3.79 -18.71
CA SER A 244 -13.58 -2.55 -19.18
C SER A 244 -12.67 -1.36 -18.82
N LEU A 245 -12.85 -0.21 -19.49
CA LEU A 245 -12.08 1.00 -19.16
C LEU A 245 -12.44 1.61 -17.80
N ASP A 246 -13.57 1.19 -17.23
CA ASP A 246 -14.02 1.61 -15.90
C ASP A 246 -13.48 0.69 -14.78
N MET A 247 -12.64 -0.28 -15.12
CA MET A 247 -12.11 -1.26 -14.19
C MET A 247 -10.59 -1.40 -14.36
N LEU A 248 -9.91 -1.52 -13.23
CA LEU A 248 -8.51 -1.88 -13.15
C LEU A 248 -8.41 -3.28 -12.53
N ILE A 249 -7.70 -4.17 -13.20
CA ILE A 249 -7.49 -5.55 -12.74
C ILE A 249 -6.04 -5.66 -12.27
N PHE A 250 -5.82 -6.03 -11.01
CA PHE A 250 -4.52 -6.41 -10.49
C PHE A 250 -4.37 -7.92 -10.55
N LEU A 251 -3.27 -8.36 -11.13
CA LEU A 251 -2.97 -9.78 -11.35
C LEU A 251 -1.56 -10.08 -10.91
N ASP A 252 -1.41 -10.93 -9.89
CA ASP A 252 -0.14 -11.55 -9.53
C ASP A 252 0.22 -12.58 -10.60
N LEU A 253 1.34 -12.35 -11.26
CA LEU A 253 1.83 -13.17 -12.37
C LEU A 253 2.25 -14.58 -11.93
N ARG A 254 2.40 -14.82 -10.62
CA ARG A 254 2.66 -16.15 -10.06
C ARG A 254 1.41 -17.04 -10.08
N THR A 255 0.23 -16.43 -10.09
CA THR A 255 -1.08 -17.10 -10.17
C THR A 255 -1.25 -17.78 -11.53
N GLU A 256 -1.96 -18.92 -11.59
CA GLU A 256 -2.43 -19.49 -12.84
C GLU A 256 -3.60 -18.65 -13.39
N PHE A 257 -3.51 -18.30 -14.66
CA PHE A 257 -4.49 -17.46 -15.32
C PHE A 257 -4.49 -17.70 -16.82
N VAL A 258 -5.63 -17.42 -17.44
CA VAL A 258 -5.76 -17.35 -18.89
C VAL A 258 -6.43 -16.03 -19.28
N CYS A 259 -5.99 -15.50 -20.41
CA CYS A 259 -6.43 -14.23 -20.94
C CYS A 259 -6.97 -14.44 -22.37
N GLU A 260 -8.14 -13.88 -22.65
CA GLU A 260 -8.81 -14.04 -23.93
C GLU A 260 -9.24 -12.68 -24.50
N GLY A 261 -9.09 -12.50 -25.81
CA GLY A 261 -9.46 -11.25 -26.49
C GLY A 261 -8.59 -10.07 -26.06
N GLY A 262 -9.18 -8.87 -26.06
CA GLY A 262 -8.53 -7.64 -25.58
C GLY A 262 -7.33 -7.19 -26.42
N ARG A 263 -7.58 -6.51 -27.54
CA ARG A 263 -6.50 -5.89 -28.33
C ARG A 263 -6.03 -4.60 -27.65
N ALA A 264 -4.71 -4.42 -27.56
CA ALA A 264 -4.07 -3.22 -27.02
C ALA A 264 -4.50 -2.87 -25.58
N ALA A 265 -4.49 -3.87 -24.69
CA ALA A 265 -4.60 -3.63 -23.26
C ALA A 265 -3.43 -2.79 -22.76
N ARG A 266 -3.71 -1.86 -21.84
CA ARG A 266 -2.71 -1.12 -21.08
C ARG A 266 -2.30 -1.95 -19.88
N LEU A 267 -1.01 -2.17 -19.76
CA LEU A 267 -0.37 -2.83 -18.63
C LEU A 267 0.44 -1.78 -17.86
N PHE A 268 0.10 -1.56 -16.60
CA PHE A 268 0.88 -0.71 -15.70
C PHE A 268 1.76 -1.60 -14.84
N VAL A 269 3.04 -1.27 -14.81
CA VAL A 269 4.06 -2.08 -14.14
C VAL A 269 5.04 -1.20 -13.37
N VAL A 270 5.64 -1.76 -12.33
CA VAL A 270 6.79 -1.15 -11.63
C VAL A 270 8.04 -1.94 -12.02
N SER A 271 8.91 -1.32 -12.81
CA SER A 271 10.16 -1.95 -13.27
C SER A 271 11.21 -1.97 -12.15
N ALA A 272 12.01 -3.02 -12.07
CA ALA A 272 13.22 -2.99 -11.25
C ALA A 272 14.18 -1.92 -11.80
N ALA A 273 14.72 -1.08 -10.91
CA ALA A 273 15.68 -0.03 -11.25
C ALA A 273 17.05 -0.59 -11.66
#